data_AF-A0A6G5R7B1-F1
#
_entry.id   AF-A0A6G5R7B1-F1
#
_cell.length_a   1.000
_cell.length_b   1.000
_cell.length_c   1.000
_cell.angle_alpha   90.00
_cell.angle_beta   90.00
_cell.angle_gamma   90.00
#
_symmetry.space_group_name_H-M   'P 1'
#
loop_
_entity.id
_entity.type
_entity.pdbx_description
1 polymer ?
#
loop_
_entity_poly.entity_id
_entity_poly.type
_entity_poly.pdbx_seq_one_letter_code
_entity_poly.pdbx_strand_id
1 'polypeptide(L)' 'MSSGSETGGTTGTQDKDYNLIWYVEACLNNALRLESYIQDAERAKDTEVADLFRKAQADSRKGAELGKGLLRARLDGG' A
#
# COMPACT_ATOMS: atom_id res chain seq x y z
N MET A 1 -1.82 -15.66 -10.66
CA MET A 1 -1.67 -14.48 -11.53
C MET A 1 -3.04 -13.87 -11.68
N SER A 2 -3.30 -12.71 -11.04
CA SER A 2 -4.54 -11.96 -11.28
C SER A 2 -4.12 -10.66 -11.95
N SER A 3 -4.23 -10.64 -13.28
CA SER A 3 -4.06 -9.47 -14.11
C SER A 3 -5.24 -8.55 -13.90
N GLY A 4 -5.13 -7.64 -12.93
CA GLY A 4 -6.02 -6.49 -12.81
C GLY A 4 -5.69 -5.52 -13.94
N SER A 5 -6.39 -5.66 -15.05
CA SER A 5 -6.26 -4.79 -16.21
C SER A 5 -6.44 -3.32 -15.79
N GLU A 6 -5.42 -2.52 -16.05
CA GLU A 6 -5.50 -1.06 -16.15
C GLU A 6 -6.69 -0.69 -17.05
N THR A 7 -7.78 -0.24 -16.46
CA THR A 7 -9.04 0.08 -17.15
C THR A 7 -8.92 1.28 -18.10
N GLY A 8 -7.84 2.06 -18.00
CA GLY A 8 -7.59 3.23 -18.84
C GLY A 8 -7.30 2.95 -20.31
N GLY A 9 -6.94 1.71 -20.67
CA GLY A 9 -6.56 1.37 -22.05
C GLY A 9 -7.71 1.07 -23.02
N THR A 10 -8.93 0.78 -22.53
CA THR A 10 -9.99 0.18 -23.37
C THR A 10 -11.09 1.16 -23.79
N THR A 11 -11.39 2.18 -22.99
CA THR A 11 -12.50 3.11 -23.26
C THR A 11 -12.09 4.56 -23.45
N GLY A 12 -10.79 4.89 -23.31
CA GLY A 12 -10.27 6.26 -23.41
C GLY A 12 -10.76 7.21 -22.31
N THR A 13 -11.54 6.72 -21.34
CA THR A 13 -11.99 7.51 -20.19
C THR A 13 -10.97 7.33 -19.07
N GLN A 14 -10.29 8.42 -18.70
CA GLN A 14 -9.34 8.40 -17.58
C GLN A 14 -10.09 7.99 -16.29
N ASP A 15 -9.56 6.99 -15.58
CA ASP A 15 -10.05 6.64 -14.26
C ASP A 15 -9.86 7.85 -13.35
N LYS A 16 -10.96 8.52 -13.02
CA LYS A 16 -10.96 9.77 -12.25
C LYS A 16 -10.47 9.52 -10.82
N ASP A 17 -10.69 8.31 -10.31
CA ASP A 17 -10.35 7.90 -8.96
C ASP A 17 -8.95 7.30 -8.90
N TYR A 18 -8.36 6.91 -10.04
CA TYR A 18 -7.22 5.99 -10.09
C TYR A 18 -7.50 4.72 -9.26
N ASN A 19 -6.63 3.73 -9.29
CA ASN A 19 -6.82 2.54 -8.44
C ASN A 19 -6.40 2.80 -6.97
N LEU A 20 -6.92 3.89 -6.35
CA LEU A 20 -6.58 4.32 -4.98
C LEU A 20 -7.05 3.32 -3.92
N ILE A 21 -8.17 2.63 -4.17
CA ILE A 21 -8.65 1.57 -3.27
C ILE A 21 -7.61 0.45 -3.20
N TRP A 22 -7.14 -0.04 -4.35
CA TRP A 22 -6.06 -1.03 -4.39
C TRP A 22 -4.78 -0.51 -3.74
N TYR A 23 -4.39 0.75 -3.98
CA TYR A 23 -3.17 1.31 -3.40
C TYR A 23 -3.24 1.32 -1.86
N VAL A 24 -4.35 1.81 -1.28
CA VAL A 24 -4.56 1.81 0.17
C VAL A 24 -4.56 0.39 0.72
N GLU A 25 -5.27 -0.53 0.07
CA GLU A 25 -5.31 -1.93 0.46
C GLU A 25 -3.91 -2.56 0.43
N ALA A 26 -3.14 -2.35 -0.64
CA ALA A 26 -1.79 -2.86 -0.80
C ALA A 26 -0.85 -2.33 0.29
N CYS A 27 -0.93 -1.04 0.62
CA CYS A 27 -0.17 -0.43 1.71
C CYS A 27 -0.52 -1.06 3.08
N LEU A 28 -1.80 -1.22 3.39
CA LEU A 28 -2.24 -1.81 4.67
C LEU A 28 -1.84 -3.29 4.77
N ASN A 29 -2.06 -4.07 3.72
CA ASN A 29 -1.68 -5.47 3.64
C ASN A 29 -0.17 -5.65 3.79
N ASN A 30 0.63 -4.78 3.16
CA ASN A 30 2.08 -4.82 3.28
C ASN A 30 2.53 -4.45 4.71
N ALA A 31 1.95 -3.41 5.31
CA ALA A 31 2.29 -3.01 6.68
C ALA A 31 2.03 -4.14 7.69
N LEU A 32 0.93 -4.88 7.53
CA LEU A 32 0.62 -6.05 8.36
C LEU A 32 1.60 -7.20 8.12
N ARG A 33 1.89 -7.52 6.85
CA ARG A 33 2.83 -8.59 6.49
C ARG A 33 4.24 -8.34 7.03
N LEU A 34 4.71 -7.09 6.95
CA LEU A 34 6.03 -6.70 7.44
C LEU A 34 6.15 -6.88 8.95
N GLU A 35 5.07 -6.86 9.72
CA GLU A 35 5.12 -7.13 11.17
C GLU A 35 5.65 -8.54 11.46
N SER A 36 5.16 -9.55 10.74
CA SER A 36 5.67 -10.92 10.88
C SER A 36 7.13 -11.02 10.45
N TYR A 37 7.51 -10.36 9.35
CA TYR A 37 8.89 -10.42 8.86
C TYR A 37 9.88 -9.72 9.81
N ILE A 38 9.47 -8.63 10.45
CA ILE A 38 10.26 -7.97 11.50
C ILE A 38 10.46 -8.93 12.67
N GLN A 39 9.39 -9.58 13.15
CA GLN A 39 9.47 -10.54 14.26
C GLN A 39 10.41 -11.72 13.93
N ASP A 40 10.35 -12.24 12.70
CA ASP A 40 11.22 -13.34 12.28
C ASP A 40 12.69 -12.90 12.19
N ALA A 41 12.96 -11.71 11.63
CA ALA A 41 14.31 -11.13 11.57
C ALA A 41 14.90 -10.89 12.97
N GLU A 42 14.09 -10.40 13.92
CA GLU A 42 14.50 -10.20 15.30
C GLU A 42 14.86 -11.52 16.00
N ARG A 43 14.06 -12.58 15.79
CA ARG A 43 14.38 -13.92 16.31
C ARG A 43 15.67 -14.48 15.73
N ALA A 44 15.92 -14.21 14.45
CA ALA A 44 17.16 -14.58 13.77
C ALA A 44 18.35 -13.68 14.13
N LYS A 45 18.15 -12.60 14.90
CA LYS A 45 19.14 -11.55 15.19
C LYS A 45 19.70 -10.87 13.95
N ASP A 46 18.92 -10.84 12.87
CA ASP A 46 19.25 -10.12 11.64
C ASP A 46 18.74 -8.67 11.74
N THR A 47 19.58 -7.82 12.34
CA THR A 47 19.24 -6.42 12.61
C THR A 47 19.11 -5.59 11.34
N GLU A 48 19.86 -5.92 10.29
CA GLU A 48 19.83 -5.17 9.02
C GLU A 48 18.47 -5.35 8.32
N VAL A 49 18.00 -6.59 8.24
CA VAL A 49 16.69 -6.90 7.66
C VAL A 49 15.55 -6.36 8.53
N ALA A 50 15.67 -6.47 9.86
CA ALA A 50 14.66 -5.92 10.78
C ALA A 50 14.51 -4.40 10.60
N ASP A 51 15.62 -3.66 10.51
CA ASP A 51 15.60 -2.20 10.34
C ASP A 51 15.05 -1.79 8.97
N LEU A 52 15.40 -2.54 7.91
CA LEU A 52 14.82 -2.34 6.58
C LEU A 52 13.29 -2.49 6.62
N PHE A 53 12.79 -3.57 7.21
CA PHE A 53 11.34 -3.82 7.26
C PHE A 53 10.61 -2.85 8.17
N ARG A 54 11.22 -2.38 9.27
CA ARG A 54 10.64 -1.32 10.12
C ARG A 54 10.43 -0.02 9.32
N LYS A 55 11.42 0.40 8.52
CA LYS A 55 11.31 1.57 7.65
C LYS A 55 10.22 1.36 6.59
N ALA A 56 10.25 0.22 5.89
CA ALA A 56 9.24 -0.11 4.88
C ALA A 56 7.81 -0.18 5.46
N GLN A 57 7.66 -0.64 6.70
CA GLN A 57 6.38 -0.69 7.40
C GLN A 57 5.87 0.73 7.71
N ALA A 58 6.75 1.61 8.18
CA ALA A 58 6.41 3.01 8.42
C ALA A 58 5.97 3.71 7.13
N ASP A 59 6.69 3.50 6.03
CA ASP A 59 6.33 4.06 4.72
C ASP A 59 5.02 3.49 4.19
N SER A 60 4.75 2.20 4.38
CA SER A 60 3.48 1.57 4.02
C SER A 60 2.31 2.17 4.79
N ARG A 61 2.46 2.38 6.11
CA ARG A 61 1.44 3.06 6.94
C ARG A 61 1.21 4.50 6.47
N LYS A 62 2.28 5.24 6.20
CA LYS A 62 2.19 6.61 5.68
C LYS A 62 1.48 6.66 4.32
N GLY A 63 1.81 5.75 3.40
CA GLY A 63 1.13 5.62 2.11
C GLY A 63 -0.37 5.36 2.27
N ALA A 64 -0.75 4.45 3.16
CA ALA A 64 -2.15 4.17 3.46
C ALA A 64 -2.90 5.40 4.00
N GLU A 65 -2.31 6.19 4.90
CA GLU A 65 -2.94 7.41 5.42
C GLU A 65 -3.15 8.47 4.33
N LEU A 66 -2.11 8.73 3.52
CA LEU A 66 -2.21 9.68 2.42
C LEU A 66 -3.24 9.23 1.37
N GLY A 67 -3.23 7.94 1.02
CA GLY A 67 -4.20 7.35 0.10
C GLY A 67 -5.64 7.43 0.60
N LYS A 68 -5.87 7.14 1.89
CA LYS A 68 -7.19 7.30 2.53
C LYS A 68 -7.67 8.75 2.49
N GLY A 69 -6.79 9.70 2.78
CA GLY A 69 -7.11 11.13 2.72
C GLY A 69 -7.56 11.56 1.33
N LEU A 70 -6.81 11.15 0.29
CA LEU A 70 -7.15 11.45 -1.10
C LEU A 70 -8.43 10.75 -1.56
N LEU A 71 -8.60 9.46 -1.21
CA LEU A 71 -9.80 8.70 -1.54
C LEU A 71 -11.05 9.37 -0.95
N ARG A 72 -10.98 9.77 0.33
CA ARG A 72 -12.07 10.50 0.99
C ARG A 72 -12.41 11.80 0.25
N ALA A 73 -11.42 12.62 -0.06
CA ALA A 73 -11.63 13.90 -0.75
C ALA A 73 -12.34 13.72 -2.10
N ARG A 74 -12.09 12.60 -2.80
CA ARG A 74 -12.75 12.28 -4.08
C ARG A 74 -14.17 11.77 -3.91
N LEU A 75 -14.40 10.90 -2.92
CA LEU A 75 -15.74 10.40 -2.59
C LEU A 75 -16.68 11.51 -2.12
N ASP A 76 -16.15 12.52 -1.43
CA ASP A 76 -16.91 13.70 -0.98
C ASP A 76 -17.22 14.70 -2.12
N GLY A 77 -16.86 14.39 -3.37
CA GLY A 77 -17.23 15.16 -4.56
C GLY A 77 -16.28 16.31 -4.90
N GLY A 78 -14.96 16.07 -4.77
CA GLY A 78 -13.90 17.04 -5.07
C GLY A 78 -14.07 17.86 -6.34
#